data_AF-A0AAW0PGQ7-F1
#
_entry.id   AF-A0AAW0PGQ7-F1
#
_cell.length_a   1.000
_cell.length_b   1.000
_cell.length_c   1.000
_cell.angle_alpha   90.00
_cell.angle_beta   90.00
_cell.angle_gamma   90.00
#
_symmetry.space_group_name_H-M   'P 1'
#
loop_
_entity.id
_entity.type
_entity.pdbx_description
1 polymer ?
#
loop_
_entity_poly.entity_id
_entity_poly.type
_entity_poly.pdbx_seq_one_letter_code
_entity_poly.pdbx_strand_id
1 'polypeptide(L)'
;MAAATAKQFLRQFLLVHPVSAITANLAMYLSELSLMEMELFLQYRPSVVAASAYCLANYTVSRSLWPSALQSFTNYNLAEFEECLIDLHKFYKKAENLPQQAIRDKYKSSK
;
A
#
# COMPACT_ATOMS: atom_id res chain seq x y z
N MET A 1 3.29 21.62 -9.76
CA MET A 1 3.04 21.19 -8.37
C MET A 1 3.14 19.68 -8.30
N ALA A 2 4.17 19.14 -7.64
CA ALA A 2 4.27 17.70 -7.43
C ALA A 2 3.26 17.33 -6.32
N ALA A 3 2.10 16.79 -6.69
CA ALA A 3 1.15 16.27 -5.70
C ALA A 3 1.84 15.14 -4.92
N ALA A 4 1.82 15.21 -3.59
CA ALA A 4 2.38 14.18 -2.73
C ALA A 4 1.59 12.87 -2.95
N THR A 5 2.14 11.96 -3.74
CA THR A 5 1.50 10.69 -4.08
C THR A 5 1.70 9.67 -2.97
N ALA A 6 0.77 8.73 -2.81
CA ALA A 6 0.91 7.63 -1.85
C ALA A 6 2.26 6.89 -2.01
N LYS A 7 2.78 6.80 -3.24
CA LYS A 7 4.09 6.25 -3.56
C LYS A 7 5.27 6.99 -2.90
N GLN A 8 5.18 8.31 -2.73
CA GLN A 8 6.23 9.08 -2.05
C GLN A 8 6.25 8.80 -0.54
N PHE A 9 5.09 8.78 0.11
CA PHE A 9 4.98 8.38 1.52
C PHE A 9 5.43 6.93 1.74
N LEU A 10 5.05 6.03 0.83
CA LEU A 10 5.45 4.64 0.91
C LEU A 10 6.98 4.48 0.85
N ARG A 11 7.67 5.24 0.00
CA ARG A 11 9.15 5.26 -0.05
C ARG A 11 9.75 5.70 1.28
N GLN A 12 9.17 6.71 1.93
CA GLN A 12 9.63 7.14 3.26
C GLN A 12 9.44 6.01 4.29
N PHE A 13 8.31 5.31 4.27
CA PHE A 13 8.07 4.19 5.19
C PHE A 13 9.06 3.05 4.97
N LEU A 14 9.39 2.73 3.71
CA LEU A 14 10.38 1.71 3.37
C LEU A 14 11.82 2.11 3.77
N LEU A 15 12.13 3.41 3.83
CA LEU A 15 13.41 3.90 4.33
C LEU A 15 13.50 3.80 5.86
N VAL A 16 12.41 4.10 6.57
CA VAL A 16 12.34 4.03 8.04
C VAL A 16 12.34 2.58 8.51
N HIS A 17 11.56 1.72 7.86
CA HIS A 17 11.50 0.30 8.16
C HIS A 17 11.81 -0.52 6.90
N PRO A 18 13.10 -0.85 6.67
CA PRO A 18 13.50 -1.66 5.55
C PRO A 18 12.85 -3.06 5.64
N VAL A 19 12.31 -3.52 4.52
CA VAL A 19 11.64 -4.82 4.37
C VAL A 19 12.22 -5.55 3.17
N SER A 20 11.86 -6.82 2.99
CA SER A 20 12.26 -7.58 1.81
C SER A 20 11.78 -6.92 0.51
N ALA A 21 12.53 -7.11 -0.58
CA ALA A 21 12.17 -6.58 -1.90
C ALA A 21 10.76 -7.03 -2.34
N ILE A 22 10.36 -8.26 -1.97
CA ILE A 22 9.02 -8.80 -2.22
C ILE A 22 7.95 -7.93 -1.55
N THR A 23 8.15 -7.58 -0.27
CA THR A 23 7.22 -6.74 0.49
C THR A 23 7.15 -5.34 -0.09
N ALA A 24 8.30 -4.74 -0.42
CA ALA A 24 8.38 -3.41 -1.01
C ALA A 24 7.66 -3.34 -2.37
N ASN A 25 7.88 -4.35 -3.22
CA ASN A 25 7.23 -4.45 -4.53
C ASN A 25 5.72 -4.64 -4.39
N LEU A 26 5.26 -5.49 -3.47
CA LEU A 26 3.84 -5.67 -3.19
C LEU A 26 3.19 -4.38 -2.67
N ALA A 27 3.86 -3.65 -1.79
CA ALA A 27 3.37 -2.37 -1.29
C ALA A 27 3.26 -1.32 -2.42
N MET A 28 4.24 -1.26 -3.32
CA MET A 28 4.18 -0.40 -4.50
C MET A 28 3.05 -0.80 -5.45
N TYR A 29 2.87 -2.11 -5.68
CA TYR A 29 1.74 -2.64 -6.46
C TYR A 29 0.40 -2.21 -5.86
N LEU A 30 0.20 -2.39 -4.56
CA LEU A 30 -1.03 -1.98 -3.86
C LEU A 30 -1.26 -0.46 -3.94
N SER A 31 -0.20 0.33 -3.86
CA SER A 31 -0.31 1.78 -4.03
C SER A 31 -0.74 2.16 -5.46
N GLU A 32 -0.20 1.50 -6.49
CA GLU A 32 -0.61 1.72 -7.89
C GLU A 32 -2.04 1.20 -8.12
N LEU A 33 -2.42 0.13 -7.43
CA LEU A 33 -3.76 -0.42 -7.49
C LEU A 33 -4.81 0.58 -6.98
N SER A 34 -4.51 1.29 -5.90
CA SER A 34 -5.41 2.33 -5.38
C SER A 34 -5.68 3.47 -6.37
N LEU A 35 -4.78 3.71 -7.33
CA LEU A 35 -4.98 4.71 -8.39
C LEU A 35 -5.97 4.25 -9.47
N MET A 36 -6.18 2.93 -9.62
CA MET A 36 -7.19 2.42 -10.55
C MET A 36 -8.60 2.72 -10.07
N GLU A 37 -8.84 2.64 -8.75
CA GLU A 37 -10.13 2.96 -8.14
C GLU A 37 -10.11 4.37 -7.53
N MET A 38 -9.73 5.36 -8.34
CA MET A 38 -9.51 6.73 -7.87
C MET A 38 -10.69 7.30 -7.09
N GLU A 39 -11.94 7.00 -7.47
CA GLU A 39 -13.14 7.46 -6.77
C GLU A 39 -13.22 6.94 -5.32
N LEU A 40 -12.86 5.68 -5.08
CA LEU A 40 -12.87 5.08 -3.74
C LEU A 40 -11.73 5.61 -2.86
N PHE A 41 -10.56 5.88 -3.44
CA PHE A 41 -9.39 6.32 -2.71
C PHE A 41 -9.23 7.84 -2.61
N LEU A 42 -10.05 8.62 -3.34
CA LEU A 42 -10.02 10.09 -3.28
C LEU A 42 -10.39 10.63 -1.90
N GLN A 43 -11.24 9.91 -1.17
CA GLN A 43 -11.67 10.28 0.19
C GLN A 43 -10.55 10.10 1.23
N TYR A 44 -9.54 9.29 0.93
CA TYR A 44 -8.44 9.00 1.84
C TYR A 44 -7.23 9.89 1.55
N ARG A 45 -6.48 10.24 2.61
CA ARG A 45 -5.23 10.98 2.45
C ARG A 45 -4.18 10.09 1.78
N PRO A 46 -3.31 10.62 0.91
CA PRO A 46 -2.24 9.83 0.28
C PRO A 46 -1.32 9.12 1.29
N SER A 47 -1.11 9.71 2.47
CA SER A 47 -0.36 9.09 3.58
C SER A 47 -1.07 7.86 4.17
N VAL A 48 -2.40 7.91 4.29
CA VAL A 48 -3.25 6.82 4.80
C VAL A 48 -3.28 5.67 3.79
N VAL A 49 -3.41 5.98 2.50
CA VAL A 49 -3.32 4.99 1.42
C VAL A 49 -1.96 4.31 1.42
N ALA A 50 -0.87 5.08 1.60
CA ALA A 50 0.47 4.52 1.70
C ALA A 50 0.64 3.62 2.94
N ALA A 51 0.11 4.02 4.10
CA ALA A 51 0.20 3.25 5.34
C ALA A 51 -0.56 1.92 5.20
N SER A 52 -1.76 1.99 4.60
CA SER A 52 -2.59 0.83 4.29
C SER A 52 -1.89 -0.14 3.34
N ALA A 53 -1.32 0.38 2.24
CA ALA A 53 -0.59 -0.43 1.26
C ALA A 53 0.65 -1.10 1.88
N TYR A 54 1.41 -0.37 2.70
CA TYR A 54 2.54 -0.93 3.44
C TYR A 54 2.09 -2.03 4.41
N CYS A 55 1.08 -1.74 5.24
CA CYS A 55 0.60 -2.66 6.26
C CYS A 55 0.07 -3.95 5.63
N LEU A 56 -0.71 -3.84 4.55
CA LEU A 56 -1.24 -4.99 3.84
C LEU A 56 -0.12 -5.85 3.22
N ALA A 57 0.89 -5.22 2.60
CA ALA A 57 2.01 -5.93 2.02
C ALA A 57 2.87 -6.64 3.08
N ASN A 58 3.19 -5.92 4.16
CA ASN A 58 3.99 -6.46 5.27
C ASN A 58 3.28 -7.61 5.98
N TYR A 59 1.97 -7.51 6.15
CA TYR A 59 1.16 -8.59 6.71
C TYR A 59 1.09 -9.80 5.77
N THR A 60 1.04 -9.57 4.46
CA THR A 60 0.96 -10.65 3.46
C THR A 60 2.25 -11.47 3.41
N VAL A 61 3.42 -10.82 3.48
CA VAL A 61 4.73 -11.49 3.35
C VAL A 61 5.30 -11.89 4.71
N SER A 62 5.33 -10.97 5.66
CA SER A 62 6.04 -11.11 6.94
C SER A 62 5.10 -11.44 8.11
N ARG A 63 3.78 -11.56 7.87
CA ARG A 63 2.75 -11.74 8.92
C ARG A 63 2.78 -10.68 10.02
N SER A 64 3.40 -9.53 9.76
CA SER A 64 3.59 -8.46 10.72
C SER A 64 2.73 -7.26 10.35
N LEU A 65 1.93 -6.80 11.32
CA LEU A 65 1.11 -5.60 11.20
C LEU A 65 1.92 -4.38 11.67
N TRP A 66 1.67 -3.24 11.03
CA TRP A 66 2.18 -1.91 11.34
C TRP A 66 3.27 -1.82 12.43
N PRO A 67 4.57 -1.82 12.05
CA PRO A 67 5.67 -1.86 13.01
C PRO A 67 5.77 -0.57 13.84
N SER A 68 6.17 -0.70 15.12
CA SER A 68 6.28 0.42 16.07
C SER A 68 7.22 1.55 15.59
N ALA A 69 8.21 1.22 14.77
CA ALA A 69 9.08 2.21 14.13
C ALA A 69 8.30 3.16 13.21
N LEU A 70 7.34 2.63 12.44
CA LEU A 70 6.46 3.45 11.59
C LEU A 70 5.41 4.18 12.41
N GLN A 71 4.84 3.53 13.43
CA GLN A 71 3.93 4.19 14.37
C GLN A 71 4.58 5.42 15.01
N SER A 72 5.85 5.34 15.41
CA SER A 72 6.59 6.46 15.99
C SER A 72 6.98 7.53 14.97
N PHE A 73 7.17 7.14 13.70
CA PHE A 73 7.55 8.06 12.64
C PHE A 73 6.35 8.85 12.09
N THR A 74 5.18 8.21 11.97
CA THR A 74 3.98 8.84 11.39
C THR A 74 2.96 9.27 12.42
N ASN A 75 3.11 8.85 13.68
CA ASN A 75 2.10 8.92 14.74
C ASN A 75 0.75 8.26 14.37
N TYR A 76 0.73 7.38 13.37
CA TYR A 76 -0.50 6.68 12.98
C TYR A 76 -0.67 5.39 13.77
N ASN A 77 -1.90 5.19 14.25
CA ASN A 77 -2.36 3.91 14.77
C ASN A 77 -3.06 3.10 13.68
N LEU A 78 -3.09 1.76 13.82
CA LEU A 78 -3.79 0.88 12.88
C LEU A 78 -5.25 1.31 12.67
N ALA A 79 -5.93 1.71 13.75
CA ALA A 79 -7.31 2.19 13.72
C ALA A 79 -7.53 3.43 12.83
N GLU A 80 -6.51 4.27 12.62
CA GLU A 80 -6.66 5.49 11.81
C GLU A 80 -6.64 5.24 10.31
N PHE A 81 -6.17 4.07 9.88
CA PHE A 81 -6.16 3.68 8.48
C PHE A 81 -6.81 2.31 8.23
N GLU A 82 -7.47 1.75 9.24
CA GLU A 82 -8.12 0.43 9.16
C GLU A 82 -9.19 0.40 8.06
N GLU A 83 -10.02 1.44 7.96
CA GLU A 83 -11.05 1.52 6.91
C GLU A 83 -10.42 1.49 5.50
N CYS A 84 -9.39 2.32 5.28
CA CYS A 84 -8.64 2.34 4.03
C CYS A 84 -7.93 1.00 3.75
N LEU A 85 -7.43 0.33 4.79
CA LEU A 85 -6.80 -0.98 4.70
C LEU A 85 -7.80 -2.05 4.27
N ILE A 86 -9.00 -2.05 4.86
CA ILE A 86 -10.07 -2.99 4.54
C ILE A 86 -10.53 -2.78 3.09
N ASP A 87 -10.74 -1.54 2.67
CA ASP A 87 -11.14 -1.21 1.30
C ASP A 87 -10.06 -1.61 0.28
N LEU A 88 -8.79 -1.32 0.60
CA LEU A 88 -7.66 -1.74 -0.22
C LEU A 88 -7.55 -3.26 -0.31
N HIS A 89 -7.80 -3.99 0.76
CA HIS A 89 -7.79 -5.45 0.75
C HIS A 89 -8.94 -6.03 -0.08
N LYS A 90 -10.15 -5.48 0.05
CA LYS A 90 -11.31 -5.86 -0.78
C LYS A 90 -11.01 -5.61 -2.25
N PHE A 91 -10.42 -4.45 -2.57
CA PHE A 91 -10.07 -4.11 -3.94
C PHE A 91 -8.95 -4.99 -4.48
N TYR A 92 -7.92 -5.30 -3.66
CA TYR A 92 -6.88 -6.26 -4.00
C TYR A 92 -7.42 -7.64 -4.37
N LYS A 93 -8.39 -8.16 -3.60
CA LYS A 93 -9.07 -9.43 -3.93
C LYS A 93 -9.89 -9.33 -5.22
N LYS A 94 -10.57 -8.20 -5.45
CA LYS A 94 -11.31 -7.97 -6.71
C LYS A 94 -10.37 -7.85 -7.90
N ALA A 95 -9.19 -7.27 -7.72
CA ALA A 95 -8.19 -7.07 -8.76
C ALA A 95 -7.69 -8.37 -9.39
N GLU A 96 -7.81 -9.51 -8.69
CA GLU A 96 -7.54 -10.83 -9.29
C GLU A 96 -8.49 -11.14 -10.46
N ASN A 97 -9.70 -10.57 -10.44
CA ASN A 97 -10.75 -10.76 -11.44
C ASN A 97 -10.93 -9.54 -12.37
N LEU A 98 -10.16 -8.46 -12.18
CA LEU A 98 -10.25 -7.28 -13.04
C LEU A 98 -9.56 -7.51 -14.39
N PRO A 99 -10.13 -6.98 -15.50
CA PRO A 99 -9.53 -7.10 -16.83
C PRO A 99 -8.21 -6.31 -16.96
N GLN A 100 -7.94 -5.33 -16.09
CA GLN A 100 -6.65 -4.62 -16.05
C GLN A 100 -5.52 -5.45 -15.39
N GLN A 101 -5.16 -6.58 -16.00
CA GLN A 101 -4.06 -7.43 -15.55
C GLN A 101 -2.67 -6.81 -15.80
N ALA A 102 -2.54 -5.76 -16.61
CA ALA A 102 -1.25 -5.16 -16.98
C ALA A 102 -0.38 -4.73 -15.78
N ILE A 103 -0.98 -4.22 -14.69
CA ILE A 103 -0.24 -3.89 -13.47
C ILE A 103 0.16 -5.18 -12.73
N ARG A 104 -0.69 -6.21 -12.73
CA ARG A 104 -0.37 -7.51 -12.12
C ARG A 104 0.73 -8.23 -12.90
N ASP A 105 0.72 -8.19 -14.23
CA ASP A 105 1.77 -8.73 -15.09
C ASP A 105 3.10 -7.98 -14.91
N LYS A 106 3.06 -6.65 -14.75
CA LYS A 106 4.24 -5.84 -14.43
C LYS A 106 4.95 -6.27 -13.15
N TYR A 107 4.22 -6.77 -12.14
CA TYR A 107 4.79 -7.24 -10.87
C TYR A 107 4.90 -8.78 -10.77
N LYS A 108 4.22 -9.55 -11.63
CA LYS A 108 4.40 -11.00 -11.81
C LYS A 108 5.63 -11.33 -12.65
N SER A 109 6.01 -10.45 -13.58
CA SER A 109 7.13 -10.68 -14.46
C SER A 109 8.42 -10.59 -13.65
N SER A 110 8.92 -11.78 -13.27
CA SER A 110 10.26 -11.99 -12.76
C SER A 110 11.23 -11.40 -13.78
N LYS A 111 11.88 -10.30 -13.42
CA LYS A 111 13.16 -9.94 -14.00
C LYS A 111 14.21 -10.00 -12.91
#